data_AF-T1J347-F1
#
_entry.id   AF-T1J347-F1
#
_cell.length_a   1.000
_cell.length_b   1.000
_cell.length_c   1.000
_cell.angle_alpha   90.00
_cell.angle_beta   90.00
_cell.angle_gamma   90.00
#
_symmetry.space_group_name_H-M   'P 1'
#
loop_
_entity.id
_entity.type
_entity.pdbx_description
1 polymer ?
#
loop_
_entity_poly.entity_id
_entity_poly.type
_entity_poly.pdbx_seq_one_letter_code
_entity_poly.pdbx_strand_id
1 'polypeptide(L)'
;MPVTIVDLGSACLVDLHFCGLIQTSPYCCPEVLLRADYGPGADIWSTACTAYNLATGHYLFPLHSGTSRWDDEEHLMQIVI
;
A
#
# COMPACT_ATOMS: atom_id res chain seq x y z
N MET A 1 -18.19 10.41 16.83
CA MET A 1 -17.97 8.95 16.86
C MET A 1 -16.48 8.70 16.82
N PRO A 2 -15.91 7.88 17.72
CA PRO A 2 -14.49 7.54 17.69
C PRO A 2 -14.19 6.60 16.51
N VAL A 3 -13.04 6.81 15.85
CA VAL A 3 -12.50 5.93 14.81
C VAL A 3 -11.39 5.08 15.43
N THR A 4 -11.34 3.80 15.06
CA THR A 4 -10.36 2.83 15.56
C THR A 4 -9.91 1.93 14.43
N ILE A 5 -8.64 1.53 14.44
CA ILE A 5 -8.08 0.56 13.49
C ILE A 5 -8.54 -0.84 13.89
N VAL A 6 -8.93 -1.64 12.89
CA VAL A 6 -9.39 -3.03 13.06
C VAL A 6 -8.69 -3.93 12.04
N ASP A 7 -8.89 -5.24 12.16
CA ASP A 7 -8.32 -6.27 11.28
C ASP A 7 -6.78 -6.28 11.23
N LEU A 8 -6.18 -6.82 12.30
CA LEU A 8 -4.73 -6.98 12.43
C LEU A 8 -4.25 -8.36 11.94
N GLY A 9 -5.03 -9.06 11.11
CA GLY A 9 -4.67 -10.39 10.61
C GLY A 9 -3.39 -10.43 9.77
N SER A 10 -3.05 -9.30 9.14
CA SER A 10 -1.83 -9.12 8.34
C SER A 10 -0.77 -8.26 9.03
N ALA A 11 -0.97 -7.87 10.30
CA ALA A 11 -0.02 -7.06 11.04
C ALA A 11 1.24 -7.87 11.41
N CYS A 12 2.38 -7.21 11.51
CA CYS A 12 3.65 -7.80 11.92
C CYS A 12 4.41 -6.87 12.88
N LEU A 13 5.40 -7.43 13.58
CA LEU A 13 6.30 -6.64 14.42
C LEU A 13 7.46 -6.12 13.56
N VAL A 14 8.03 -4.98 13.92
CA VAL A 14 9.14 -4.34 13.18
C VAL A 14 10.33 -5.28 13.01
N ASP A 15 10.63 -6.10 14.01
CA ASP A 15 11.77 -7.04 13.99
C ASP A 15 11.36 -8.46 13.57
N LEU A 16 10.09 -8.70 13.21
CA LEU A 16 9.58 -10.01 12.84
C LEU A 16 8.51 -9.91 11.73
N HIS A 17 8.98 -9.94 10.49
CA HIS A 17 8.14 -9.95 9.29
C HIS A 17 7.72 -11.36 8.89
N PHE A 18 6.43 -11.55 8.60
CA PHE A 18 5.86 -12.84 8.17
C PHE A 18 5.85 -13.02 6.64
N CYS A 19 5.81 -11.92 5.88
CA CYS A 19 5.75 -11.92 4.42
C CYS A 19 6.40 -10.64 3.86
N GLY A 20 7.03 -10.73 2.69
CA GLY A 20 7.59 -9.59 1.95
C GLY A 20 6.58 -8.89 1.04
N LEU A 21 5.43 -9.52 0.79
CA LEU A 21 4.31 -8.95 0.05
C LEU A 21 3.22 -8.58 1.05
N ILE A 22 3.11 -7.29 1.33
CA ILE A 22 2.09 -6.69 2.20
C ILE A 22 1.26 -5.69 1.39
N GLN A 23 0.14 -5.25 1.97
CA GLN A 23 -0.77 -4.25 1.40
C GLN A 23 -1.54 -4.71 0.14
N THR A 24 -2.61 -4.00 -0.16
CA THR A 24 -3.38 -4.16 -1.40
C THR A 24 -2.88 -3.15 -2.42
N SER A 25 -2.77 -3.55 -3.69
CA SER A 25 -2.09 -2.82 -4.76
C SER A 25 -2.28 -1.28 -4.79
N PRO A 26 -3.50 -0.67 -4.76
CA PRO A 26 -3.65 0.79 -4.80
C PRO A 26 -3.14 1.54 -3.56
N TYR A 27 -2.81 0.82 -2.48
CA TYR A 27 -2.23 1.35 -1.24
C TYR A 27 -0.81 0.87 -1.02
N CYS A 28 -0.26 0.08 -1.95
CA CYS A 28 1.07 -0.51 -1.84
C CYS A 28 2.15 0.57 -1.97
N CYS A 29 3.11 0.58 -1.05
CA CYS A 29 4.21 1.53 -1.03
C CYS A 29 5.35 1.12 -1.97
N PRO A 30 6.17 2.07 -2.45
CA PRO A 30 7.22 1.79 -3.44
C PRO A 30 8.28 0.80 -2.93
N GLU A 31 8.61 0.80 -1.64
CA GLU A 31 9.55 -0.16 -1.07
C GLU A 31 9.07 -1.61 -1.15
N VAL A 32 7.76 -1.85 -0.97
CA VAL A 32 7.16 -3.19 -1.10
C VAL A 32 7.12 -3.61 -2.57
N LEU A 33 6.77 -2.71 -3.49
CA LEU A 33 6.80 -2.98 -4.95
C LEU A 33 8.21 -3.33 -5.44
N LEU A 34 9.21 -2.64 -4.92
CA LEU A 34 10.62 -2.88 -5.23
C LEU A 34 11.21 -4.10 -4.52
N ARG A 35 10.41 -4.78 -3.67
CA ARG A 35 10.86 -5.91 -2.82
C ARG A 35 12.05 -5.53 -1.92
N ALA A 36 12.10 -4.27 -1.51
CA ALA A 36 13.02 -3.78 -0.50
C ALA A 36 12.45 -4.05 0.90
N ASP A 37 13.29 -3.85 1.92
CA ASP A 37 12.83 -3.93 3.30
C ASP A 37 11.81 -2.82 3.58
N TYR A 38 10.66 -3.20 4.14
CA TYR A 38 9.64 -2.26 4.59
C TYR A 38 9.72 -2.06 6.11
N GLY A 39 9.05 -1.01 6.58
CA GLY A 39 8.90 -0.72 8.00
C GLY A 39 7.66 0.14 8.25
N PRO A 40 7.58 0.82 9.40
CA PRO A 40 6.42 1.65 9.75
C PRO A 40 6.06 2.75 8.72
N GLY A 41 7.00 3.12 7.84
CA GLY A 41 6.73 4.02 6.71
C GLY A 41 5.67 3.50 5.74
N ALA A 42 5.55 2.19 5.59
CA ALA A 42 4.54 1.57 4.74
C ALA A 42 3.11 1.90 5.19
N ASP A 43 2.87 1.96 6.51
CA ASP A 43 1.56 2.32 7.07
C ASP A 43 1.26 3.82 6.90
N ILE A 44 2.28 4.67 6.93
CA ILE A 44 2.11 6.10 6.66
C ILE A 44 1.73 6.32 5.19
N TRP A 45 2.35 5.58 4.26
CA TRP A 45 2.01 5.62 2.84
C TRP A 45 0.55 5.22 2.60
N SER A 46 0.13 4.06 3.12
CA SER A 46 -1.24 3.58 2.95
C SER A 46 -2.25 4.55 3.58
N THR A 47 -1.95 5.12 4.74
CA THR A 47 -2.78 6.15 5.39
C THR A 47 -2.93 7.40 4.53
N ALA A 48 -1.87 7.86 3.87
CA ALA A 48 -1.93 9.00 2.96
C ALA A 48 -2.82 8.72 1.74
N CYS A 49 -2.68 7.54 1.13
CA CYS A 49 -3.54 7.08 0.05
C CYS A 49 -5.02 6.99 0.49
N THR A 50 -5.29 6.47 1.70
CA THR A 50 -6.63 6.42 2.29
C THR A 50 -7.19 7.82 2.53
N ALA A 51 -6.41 8.75 3.07
CA ALA A 51 -6.84 10.12 3.32
C ALA A 51 -7.22 10.84 2.02
N TYR A 52 -6.43 10.67 0.96
CA TYR A 52 -6.75 11.21 -0.37
C TYR A 52 -8.05 10.60 -0.93
N ASN A 53 -8.21 9.28 -0.82
CA ASN A 53 -9.42 8.59 -1.29
C ASN A 53 -10.66 9.09 -0.55
N LEU A 54 -10.61 9.19 0.78
CA LEU A 54 -11.72 9.71 1.58
C LEU A 54 -12.07 11.17 1.23
N ALA A 55 -11.08 11.98 0.88
CA ALA A 55 -11.29 13.39 0.54
C ALA A 55 -11.86 13.60 -0.87
N THR A 56 -11.49 12.74 -1.82
CA THR A 56 -11.78 12.96 -3.26
C THR A 56 -12.76 11.96 -3.86
N GLY A 57 -12.94 10.79 -3.25
CA GLY A 57 -13.66 9.65 -3.81
C GLY A 57 -12.88 8.88 -4.88
N HIS A 58 -11.59 9.19 -5.10
CA HIS A 58 -10.75 8.56 -6.13
C HIS A 58 -9.50 7.91 -5.52
N TYR A 59 -8.98 6.86 -6.15
CA TYR A 59 -7.66 6.33 -5.79
C TYR A 59 -6.57 7.34 -6.12
N LEU A 60 -5.61 7.49 -5.20
CA LEU A 60 -4.43 8.34 -5.44
C LEU A 60 -3.58 7.80 -6.59
N PHE A 61 -3.39 6.47 -6.60
CA PHE A 61 -2.70 5.73 -7.66
C PHE A 61 -3.63 4.62 -8.17
N PRO A 62 -4.41 4.87 -9.23
CA PRO A 62 -5.30 3.87 -9.80
C PRO A 62 -4.50 2.83 -10.59
N LEU A 63 -4.80 1.53 -10.38
CA LEU A 63 -4.31 0.47 -11.25
C LEU A 63 -5.29 0.20 -12.38
N HIS A 64 -4.78 -0.01 -13.59
CA HIS A 64 -5.55 -0.63 -14.65
C HIS A 64 -5.68 -2.12 -14.32
N SER A 65 -6.90 -2.63 -14.21
CA SER A 65 -7.16 -4.00 -13.80
C SER A 65 -6.59 -5.00 -14.82
N GLY A 66 -5.42 -5.58 -14.54
CA GLY A 66 -4.76 -6.53 -15.44
C GLY A 66 -3.88 -7.55 -14.71
N THR A 67 -4.51 -8.53 -14.04
CA THR A 67 -3.98 -9.65 -13.19
C THR A 67 -2.61 -10.25 -13.52
N SER A 68 -1.54 -9.47 -13.58
CA SER A 68 -0.26 -9.90 -14.14
C SER A 68 0.88 -9.21 -13.43
N ARG A 69 2.08 -9.76 -13.56
CA ARG A 69 3.33 -9.18 -13.03
C ARG A 69 3.56 -7.73 -13.51
N TRP A 70 2.85 -7.27 -14.54
CA TRP A 70 2.88 -5.89 -15.02
C TRP A 70 2.19 -4.90 -14.06
N ASP A 71 1.41 -5.38 -13.09
CA ASP A 71 0.71 -4.54 -12.10
C ASP A 71 1.68 -3.78 -11.16
N ASP A 72 2.79 -4.40 -10.72
CA ASP A 72 3.75 -3.74 -9.82
C ASP A 72 4.55 -2.64 -10.53
N GLU A 73 5.00 -2.91 -11.76
CA GLU A 73 5.74 -1.95 -12.60
C GLU A 73 4.83 -0.78 -13.00
N GLU A 74 3.57 -1.07 -13.36
CA GLU A 74 2.58 -0.05 -13.68
C GLU A 74 2.22 0.82 -12.48
N HIS A 75 2.03 0.22 -11.31
CA HIS A 75 1.78 0.97 -10.07
C HIS A 75 2.98 1.85 -9.72
N LEU A 76 4.20 1.34 -9.88
CA LEU A 76 5.41 2.13 -9.68
C LEU A 76 5.51 3.30 -10.67
N MET A 77 5.10 3.09 -11.93
CA MET A 77 5.01 4.18 -12.92
C MET A 77 4.02 5.26 -12.48
N GLN A 78 2.86 4.91 -11.91
CA GLN A 78 1.91 5.90 -11.39
C GLN A 78 2.44 6.70 -10.19
N ILE A 79 3.39 6.14 -9.43
CA ILE A 79 3.97 6.80 -8.26
C ILE A 79 5.04 7.83 -8.64
N VAL A 80 5.84 7.55 -9.67
CA VAL A 80 7.04 8.34 -10.01
C VAL A 80 6.76 9.46 -11.02
N ILE A 81 5.72 9.33 -11.82
CA ILE A 81 5.40 10.21 -12.97
C ILE A 81 4.35 11.25 -12.57
#